data_AF-A0A087U7P0-F1
#
_entry.id   AF-A0A087U7P0-F1
#
_cell.length_a   1.000
_cell.length_b   1.000
_cell.length_c   1.000
_cell.angle_alpha   90.00
_cell.angle_beta   90.00
_cell.angle_gamma   90.00
#
_symmetry.space_group_name_H-M   'P 1'
#
loop_
_entity.id
_entity.type
_entity.pdbx_description
1 polymer ?
#
loop_
_entity_poly.entity_id
_entity_poly.type
_entity_poly.pdbx_seq_one_letter_code
_entity_poly.pdbx_strand_id
1 'polypeptide(L)'
;MIRKIFAKFPNREAVVKQYLSDEISEDQYELVRRQVHTASGDYSRVCPSVYFAEKYAEKGNNVFFYVWDHRPSPTPWAPWMGVVHFTEIQFVFGSPIKDPEKYVPEEVQLSADMIKYWTNFVKTGKPTDFWPLYSKDNPRFKYLSLDQKETGSGPHRNNCDFFRPYFGFQ
;
A
#
# COMPACT_ATOMS: atom_id res chain seq x y z
N MET A 1 4.83 19.95 9.16
CA MET A 1 4.64 19.64 7.71
C MET A 1 3.23 19.16 7.41
N ILE A 2 2.65 18.24 8.19
CA ILE A 2 1.24 17.76 8.04
C ILE A 2 0.24 18.91 7.88
N ARG A 3 0.28 19.94 8.74
CA ARG A 3 -0.60 21.12 8.63
C ARG A 3 -0.59 21.81 7.26
N LYS A 4 0.55 21.81 6.57
CA LYS A 4 0.69 22.39 5.22
C LYS A 4 0.05 21.50 4.16
N ILE A 5 0.28 20.18 4.24
CA ILE A 5 -0.32 19.19 3.32
C ILE A 5 -1.86 19.23 3.43
N PHE A 6 -2.37 19.30 4.65
CA PHE A 6 -3.80 19.29 4.96
C PHE A 6 -4.37 20.71 5.15
N ALA A 7 -3.79 21.73 4.53
CA ALA A 7 -4.19 23.13 4.74
C ALA A 7 -5.67 23.40 4.40
N LYS A 8 -6.24 22.66 3.44
CA LYS A 8 -7.66 22.74 3.02
C LYS A 8 -8.54 21.65 3.64
N PHE A 9 -7.99 20.80 4.49
CA PHE A 9 -8.74 19.71 5.11
C PHE A 9 -9.61 20.25 6.26
N PRO A 10 -10.89 19.85 6.38
CA PRO A 10 -11.84 20.46 7.33
C PRO A 10 -11.36 20.47 8.79
N ASN A 11 -10.65 19.43 9.24
CA ASN A 11 -10.08 19.35 10.58
C ASN A 11 -8.61 18.91 10.53
N ARG A 12 -7.73 19.81 10.07
CA ARG A 12 -6.29 19.50 9.93
C ARG A 12 -5.60 19.17 11.24
N GLU A 13 -6.05 19.72 12.38
CA GLU A 13 -5.42 19.43 13.68
C GLU A 13 -5.75 18.01 14.15
N ALA A 14 -6.94 17.49 13.82
CA ALA A 14 -7.23 16.07 14.03
C ALA A 14 -6.30 15.17 13.21
N VAL A 15 -5.94 15.57 11.97
CA VAL A 15 -4.94 14.83 11.18
C VAL A 15 -3.57 14.89 11.85
N VAL A 16 -3.16 16.04 12.40
CA VAL A 16 -1.90 16.13 13.15
C VAL A 16 -1.91 15.15 14.32
N LYS A 17 -2.96 15.17 15.15
CA LYS A 17 -3.08 14.29 16.32
C LYS A 17 -3.12 12.80 15.97
N GLN A 18 -3.72 12.45 14.83
CA GLN A 18 -3.80 11.06 14.37
C GLN A 18 -2.43 10.46 14.04
N TYR A 19 -1.50 11.25 13.47
CA TYR A 19 -0.20 10.77 12.99
C TYR A 19 0.98 11.18 13.86
N LEU A 20 0.83 12.28 14.61
CA LEU A 20 1.80 12.81 15.56
C LEU A 20 1.09 12.88 16.92
N SER A 21 1.06 11.75 17.62
CA SER A 21 0.54 11.73 18.99
C SER A 21 1.41 12.59 19.91
N ASP A 22 0.87 12.97 21.07
CA ASP A 22 1.60 13.75 22.06
C ASP A 22 2.84 13.01 22.64
N GLU A 23 2.96 11.71 22.35
CA GLU A 23 4.12 10.87 22.69
C GLU A 23 5.30 11.04 21.73
N ILE A 24 5.07 11.58 20.53
CA ILE A 24 6.11 11.77 19.51
C ILE A 24 6.74 13.14 19.69
N SER A 25 7.99 13.14 20.17
CA SER A 25 8.76 14.36 20.36
C SER A 25 9.32 14.91 19.04
N GLU A 26 9.48 16.23 18.95
CA GLU A 26 9.95 16.92 17.73
C GLU A 26 11.39 16.55 17.34
N ASP A 27 12.22 16.13 18.32
CA ASP A 27 13.58 15.66 18.10
C ASP A 27 13.65 14.27 17.45
N GLN A 28 12.54 13.51 17.44
CA GLN A 28 12.41 12.23 16.73
C GLN A 28 12.23 12.43 15.22
N TYR A 29 13.15 13.16 14.59
CA TYR A 29 13.08 13.59 13.19
C TYR A 29 12.69 12.46 12.22
N GLU A 30 13.30 11.27 12.35
CA GLU A 30 13.01 10.14 11.47
C GLU A 30 11.57 9.64 11.60
N LEU A 31 11.05 9.59 12.83
CA LEU A 31 9.66 9.21 13.10
C LEU A 31 8.70 10.27 12.59
N VAL A 32 8.97 11.55 12.88
CA VAL A 32 8.16 12.68 12.40
C VAL A 32 8.10 12.69 10.88
N ARG A 33 9.23 12.54 10.21
CA ARG A 33 9.32 12.47 8.74
C ARG A 33 8.50 11.30 8.19
N ARG A 34 8.65 10.10 8.78
CA ARG A 34 7.86 8.92 8.39
C ARG A 34 6.36 9.19 8.53
N GLN A 35 5.92 9.74 9.66
CA GLN A 35 4.50 10.05 9.90
C GLN A 35 3.94 11.09 8.93
N VAL A 36 4.75 12.06 8.49
CA VAL A 36 4.34 13.00 7.43
C VAL A 36 4.10 12.26 6.11
N HIS A 37 4.99 11.34 5.72
CA HIS A 37 4.81 10.55 4.50
C HIS A 37 3.61 9.61 4.62
N THR A 38 3.43 8.94 5.76
CA THR A 38 2.29 8.06 6.03
C THR A 38 0.98 8.83 5.96
N ALA A 39 0.86 10.00 6.61
CA ALA A 39 -0.35 10.83 6.54
C ALA A 39 -0.71 11.21 5.10
N SER A 40 0.28 11.64 4.32
CA SER A 40 0.10 12.02 2.92
C SER A 40 -0.32 10.81 2.06
N GLY A 41 0.37 9.68 2.21
CA GLY A 41 0.11 8.44 1.47
C GLY A 41 -1.24 7.82 1.80
N ASP A 42 -1.61 7.80 3.08
CA ASP A 42 -2.88 7.25 3.55
C ASP A 42 -4.06 8.02 2.97
N TYR A 43 -4.01 9.35 3.05
CA TYR A 43 -5.06 10.20 2.49
C TYR A 43 -5.12 10.11 0.95
N SER A 44 -3.98 10.17 0.25
CA SER A 44 -4.00 10.32 -1.22
C SER A 44 -4.01 9.00 -2.01
N ARG A 45 -3.68 7.87 -1.38
CA ARG A 45 -3.49 6.57 -2.05
C ARG A 45 -4.14 5.42 -1.30
N VAL A 46 -3.69 5.11 -0.08
CA VAL A 46 -4.05 3.85 0.60
C VAL A 46 -5.54 3.81 0.95
N CYS A 47 -6.05 4.80 1.67
CA CYS A 47 -7.43 4.78 2.16
C CYS A 47 -8.48 4.87 1.04
N PRO A 48 -8.33 5.74 0.01
CA PRO A 48 -9.20 5.68 -1.16
C PRO A 48 -9.25 4.30 -1.83
N SER A 49 -8.11 3.60 -1.91
CA SER A 49 -8.04 2.26 -2.50
C SER A 49 -8.77 1.23 -1.64
N VAL A 50 -8.62 1.31 -0.31
CA VAL A 50 -9.37 0.49 0.67
C VAL A 50 -10.87 0.68 0.50
N TYR A 51 -11.37 1.91 0.51
CA TYR A 51 -12.83 2.12 0.40
C TYR A 51 -13.38 1.71 -0.95
N PHE A 52 -12.63 1.96 -2.03
CA PHE A 52 -13.03 1.49 -3.36
C PHE A 52 -13.15 -0.04 -3.36
N ALA A 53 -12.16 -0.75 -2.83
CA ALA A 53 -12.19 -2.21 -2.73
C ALA A 53 -13.37 -2.73 -1.88
N GLU A 54 -13.63 -2.12 -0.73
CA GLU A 54 -14.77 -2.45 0.12
C GLU A 54 -16.10 -2.23 -0.62
N LYS A 55 -16.30 -1.04 -1.22
CA LYS A 55 -17.54 -0.72 -1.95
C LYS A 55 -17.73 -1.60 -3.18
N TYR A 56 -16.65 -1.97 -3.88
CA TYR A 56 -16.73 -2.88 -5.02
C TYR A 56 -17.13 -4.29 -4.57
N ALA A 57 -16.60 -4.77 -3.44
CA ALA A 57 -16.98 -6.05 -2.84
C ALA A 57 -18.44 -6.04 -2.32
N GLU A 58 -18.91 -4.94 -1.72
CA GLU A 58 -20.30 -4.77 -1.26
C GLU A 58 -21.33 -4.93 -2.39
N LYS A 59 -20.93 -4.70 -3.65
CA LYS A 59 -21.77 -4.93 -4.84
C LYS A 59 -21.78 -6.39 -5.31
N GLY A 60 -21.19 -7.31 -4.56
CA GLY A 60 -21.12 -8.74 -4.88
C GLY A 60 -19.97 -9.12 -5.81
N ASN A 61 -19.01 -8.21 -6.06
CA ASN A 61 -17.86 -8.51 -6.90
C ASN A 61 -16.75 -9.21 -6.11
N ASN A 62 -16.02 -10.10 -6.77
CA ASN A 62 -14.78 -10.66 -6.22
C ASN A 62 -13.68 -9.60 -6.25
N VAL A 63 -13.08 -9.31 -5.09
CA VAL A 63 -11.97 -8.36 -4.96
C VAL A 63 -10.76 -9.09 -4.39
N PHE A 64 -9.59 -8.85 -4.98
CA PHE A 64 -8.30 -9.32 -4.47
C PHE A 64 -7.43 -8.11 -4.22
N PHE A 65 -6.86 -8.02 -3.02
CA PHE A 65 -6.05 -6.86 -2.61
C PHE A 65 -4.62 -7.31 -2.30
N TYR A 66 -3.63 -6.53 -2.74
CA TYR A 66 -2.24 -6.66 -2.28
C TYR A 66 -1.68 -5.36 -1.73
N VAL A 67 -0.65 -5.48 -0.91
CA VAL A 67 0.25 -4.40 -0.53
C VAL A 67 1.63 -4.73 -1.06
N TRP A 68 2.16 -3.85 -1.92
CA TRP A 68 3.55 -3.91 -2.34
C TRP A 68 4.44 -3.37 -1.23
N ASP A 69 5.31 -4.21 -0.70
CA ASP A 69 6.19 -3.90 0.44
C ASP A 69 7.63 -4.34 0.13
N HIS A 70 8.07 -4.08 -1.10
CA HIS A 70 9.44 -4.37 -1.54
C HIS A 70 10.11 -3.12 -2.07
N ARG A 71 11.34 -2.88 -1.61
CA ARG A 71 12.20 -1.80 -2.12
C ARG A 71 13.14 -2.40 -3.17
N PRO A 72 13.00 -2.03 -4.45
CA PRO A 72 13.82 -2.62 -5.51
C PRO A 72 15.32 -2.37 -5.31
N SER A 73 16.18 -3.32 -5.64
CA SER A 73 17.64 -3.16 -5.55
C SER A 73 18.17 -1.98 -6.39
N PRO A 74 17.76 -1.80 -7.67
CA PRO A 74 18.26 -0.69 -8.49
C PRO A 74 17.46 0.61 -8.26
N THR A 75 16.94 0.83 -7.05
CA THR A 75 16.15 2.02 -6.73
C THR A 75 17.03 3.28 -6.68
N PRO A 76 16.65 4.37 -7.37
CA PRO A 76 17.40 5.63 -7.32
C PRO A 76 17.04 6.48 -6.09
N TRP A 77 16.02 6.07 -5.34
CA TRP A 77 15.47 6.84 -4.22
C TRP A 77 16.37 6.73 -2.98
N ALA A 78 16.34 7.72 -2.09
CA ALA A 78 17.10 7.62 -0.84
C ALA A 78 16.52 6.52 0.09
N PRO A 79 17.32 5.87 0.95
CA PRO A 79 16.87 4.79 1.84
C PRO A 79 15.67 5.19 2.71
N TRP A 80 15.65 6.44 3.17
CA TRP A 80 14.63 6.99 4.04
C TRP A 80 13.23 7.04 3.41
N MET A 81 13.14 7.00 2.07
CA MET A 81 11.89 7.00 1.31
C MET A 81 11.19 5.65 1.31
N GLY A 82 11.88 4.57 1.71
CA GLY A 82 11.30 3.22 1.78
C GLY A 82 10.80 2.72 0.43
N VAL A 83 9.56 2.24 0.41
CA VAL A 83 8.87 1.73 -0.78
C VAL A 83 8.12 2.88 -1.45
N VAL A 84 8.69 3.40 -2.53
CA VAL A 84 8.12 4.56 -3.26
C VAL A 84 6.99 4.10 -4.17
N HIS A 85 5.99 4.96 -4.35
CA HIS A 85 4.88 4.74 -5.28
C HIS A 85 5.37 4.37 -6.69
N PHE A 86 4.69 3.41 -7.33
CA PHE A 86 5.00 2.88 -8.66
C PHE A 86 6.25 2.01 -8.78
N THR A 87 6.95 1.72 -7.67
CA THR A 87 8.11 0.83 -7.72
C THR A 87 7.75 -0.63 -8.05
N GLU A 88 6.49 -1.02 -7.90
CA GLU A 88 5.97 -2.34 -8.27
C GLU A 88 5.83 -2.54 -9.78
N ILE A 89 5.65 -1.46 -10.55
CA ILE A 89 5.33 -1.53 -11.99
C ILE A 89 6.41 -2.29 -12.76
N GLN A 90 7.69 -2.07 -12.44
CA GLN A 90 8.79 -2.76 -13.11
C GLN A 90 8.73 -4.29 -12.92
N PHE A 91 8.18 -4.78 -11.81
CA PHE A 91 7.98 -6.21 -11.56
C PHE A 91 6.77 -6.74 -12.31
N VAL A 92 5.68 -5.95 -12.41
CA VAL A 92 4.51 -6.30 -13.24
C VAL A 92 4.90 -6.46 -14.72
N PHE A 93 5.80 -5.61 -15.22
CA PHE A 93 6.23 -5.63 -16.63
C PHE A 93 7.53 -6.41 -16.88
N GLY A 94 8.06 -7.12 -15.87
CA GLY A 94 9.15 -8.07 -16.08
C GLY A 94 10.55 -7.46 -16.26
N SER A 95 10.80 -6.23 -15.80
CA SER A 95 12.15 -5.65 -15.85
C SER A 95 13.21 -6.51 -15.15
N PRO A 96 12.95 -7.11 -13.97
CA PRO A 96 13.91 -8.04 -13.35
C PRO A 96 14.19 -9.31 -14.16
N ILE A 97 13.27 -9.74 -15.02
CA ILE A 97 13.46 -10.91 -15.88
C ILE A 97 14.25 -10.53 -17.13
N LYS A 98 14.01 -9.32 -17.66
CA LYS A 98 14.66 -8.80 -18.86
C LYS A 98 16.13 -8.47 -18.63
N ASP A 99 16.44 -7.79 -17.52
CA ASP A 99 17.78 -7.29 -17.17
C ASP A 99 18.18 -7.82 -15.76
N PRO A 100 18.31 -9.15 -15.56
CA PRO A 100 18.47 -9.76 -14.23
C PRO A 100 19.74 -9.32 -13.50
N GLU A 101 20.78 -8.88 -14.21
CA GLU A 101 22.03 -8.39 -13.64
C GLU A 101 21.88 -7.10 -12.83
N LYS A 102 20.76 -6.38 -12.98
CA LYS A 102 20.45 -5.15 -12.22
C LYS A 102 19.71 -5.42 -10.91
N TYR A 103 19.33 -6.67 -10.65
CA TYR A 103 18.48 -7.07 -9.54
C TYR A 103 19.11 -8.22 -8.76
N VAL A 104 18.65 -8.45 -7.53
CA VAL A 104 19.02 -9.68 -6.81
C VAL A 104 18.21 -10.87 -7.33
N PRO A 105 18.71 -12.12 -7.23
CA PRO A 105 18.02 -13.30 -7.77
C PRO A 105 16.56 -13.46 -7.29
N GLU A 106 16.29 -13.11 -6.03
CA GLU A 106 14.97 -13.18 -5.43
C GLU A 106 13.97 -12.20 -6.07
N GLU A 107 14.44 -11.07 -6.59
CA GLU A 107 13.61 -10.10 -7.31
C GLU A 107 13.17 -10.61 -8.68
N VAL A 108 14.01 -11.43 -9.33
CA VAL A 108 13.64 -12.09 -10.59
C VAL A 108 12.46 -13.03 -10.35
N GLN A 109 12.51 -13.80 -9.25
CA GLN A 109 11.39 -14.65 -8.85
C GLN A 109 10.16 -13.85 -8.44
N LEU A 110 10.33 -12.77 -7.66
CA LEU A 110 9.21 -11.89 -7.27
C LEU A 110 8.51 -11.31 -8.51
N SER A 111 9.28 -10.92 -9.53
CA SER A 111 8.75 -10.44 -10.82
C SER A 111 7.97 -11.52 -11.57
N ALA A 112 8.50 -12.74 -11.62
CA ALA A 112 7.81 -13.87 -12.23
C ALA A 112 6.48 -14.17 -11.53
N ASP A 113 6.45 -14.10 -10.19
CA ASP A 113 5.24 -14.27 -9.40
C ASP A 113 4.23 -13.14 -9.64
N MET A 114 4.67 -11.88 -9.68
CA MET A 114 3.82 -10.73 -10.03
C MET A 114 3.15 -10.92 -11.40
N ILE A 115 3.93 -11.25 -12.43
CA ILE A 115 3.40 -11.50 -13.79
C ILE A 115 2.40 -12.66 -13.75
N LYS A 116 2.71 -13.75 -13.04
CA LYS A 116 1.80 -14.89 -12.90
C LYS A 116 0.49 -14.48 -12.24
N TYR A 117 0.51 -13.72 -11.16
CA TYR A 117 -0.70 -13.25 -10.46
C TYR A 117 -1.56 -12.36 -11.37
N TRP A 118 -0.96 -11.39 -12.04
CA TRP A 118 -1.67 -10.50 -12.95
C TRP A 118 -2.24 -11.24 -14.16
N THR A 119 -1.45 -12.10 -14.80
CA THR A 119 -1.91 -12.86 -15.98
C THR A 119 -2.98 -13.90 -15.63
N ASN A 120 -2.90 -14.53 -14.46
CA ASN A 120 -3.98 -15.41 -13.97
C ASN A 120 -5.26 -14.63 -13.74
N PHE A 121 -5.19 -13.47 -13.07
CA PHE A 121 -6.36 -12.62 -12.86
C PHE A 121 -7.03 -12.22 -14.19
N VAL A 122 -6.24 -11.86 -15.21
CA VAL A 122 -6.77 -11.55 -16.55
C VAL A 122 -7.44 -12.77 -17.19
N LYS A 123 -6.90 -13.97 -17.02
CA LYS A 123 -7.42 -15.20 -17.64
C LYS A 123 -8.66 -15.76 -16.94
N THR A 124 -8.71 -15.69 -15.61
CA THR A 124 -9.67 -16.46 -14.79
C THR A 124 -10.46 -15.60 -13.80
N GLY A 125 -10.11 -14.32 -13.64
CA GLY A 125 -10.66 -13.46 -12.59
C GLY A 125 -10.09 -13.74 -11.19
N LYS A 126 -9.08 -14.60 -11.04
CA LYS A 126 -8.46 -14.95 -9.75
C LYS A 126 -6.92 -15.04 -9.87
N PRO A 127 -6.13 -14.38 -8.99
CA PRO A 127 -4.67 -14.41 -9.09
C PRO A 127 -4.06 -15.80 -8.78
N THR A 128 -4.50 -16.44 -7.69
CA THR A 128 -4.13 -17.81 -7.29
C THR A 128 -5.21 -18.43 -6.42
N ASP A 129 -5.15 -19.74 -6.20
CA ASP A 129 -6.16 -20.43 -5.40
C ASP A 129 -6.20 -20.05 -3.92
N PHE A 130 -5.05 -19.68 -3.37
CA PHE A 130 -4.86 -19.34 -1.97
C PHE A 130 -4.96 -17.84 -1.68
N TRP A 131 -5.28 -17.01 -2.69
CA TRP A 131 -5.47 -15.59 -2.49
C TRP A 131 -6.87 -15.31 -1.92
N PRO A 132 -6.98 -14.76 -0.69
CA PRO A 132 -8.28 -14.54 -0.06
C PRO A 132 -9.06 -13.43 -0.76
N LEU A 133 -10.39 -13.58 -0.82
CA LEU A 133 -11.26 -12.48 -1.19
C LEU A 133 -11.18 -11.36 -0.15
N TYR A 134 -11.10 -10.14 -0.64
CA TYR A 134 -11.14 -8.93 0.16
C TYR A 134 -12.59 -8.44 0.29
N SER A 135 -13.00 -8.13 1.51
CA SER A 135 -14.24 -7.41 1.80
C SER A 135 -14.07 -6.54 3.04
N LYS A 136 -15.06 -5.70 3.35
CA LYS A 136 -15.07 -4.91 4.58
C LYS A 136 -15.05 -5.78 5.85
N ASP A 137 -15.82 -6.87 5.85
CA ASP A 137 -15.94 -7.78 7.00
C ASP A 137 -14.74 -8.73 7.12
N ASN A 138 -14.09 -9.03 5.98
CA ASN A 138 -12.88 -9.85 5.92
C ASN A 138 -11.81 -9.14 5.05
N PRO A 139 -11.13 -8.09 5.58
CA PRO A 139 -10.26 -7.21 4.79
C PRO A 139 -8.87 -7.83 4.58
N ARG A 140 -8.81 -9.10 4.16
CA ARG A 140 -7.58 -9.87 3.97
C ARG A 140 -6.90 -9.47 2.67
N PHE A 141 -5.60 -9.22 2.74
CA PHE A 141 -4.77 -8.88 1.58
C PHE A 141 -3.48 -9.68 1.59
N LYS A 142 -2.81 -9.77 0.44
CA LYS A 142 -1.49 -10.41 0.32
C LYS A 142 -0.38 -9.36 0.37
N TYR A 143 0.70 -9.59 1.12
CA TYR A 143 1.91 -8.79 0.96
C TYR A 143 2.71 -9.33 -0.23
N LEU A 144 3.27 -8.42 -1.02
CA LEU A 144 4.18 -8.73 -2.11
C LEU A 144 5.53 -8.11 -1.75
N SER A 145 6.35 -8.95 -1.14
CA SER A 145 7.65 -8.62 -0.58
C SER A 145 8.56 -9.85 -0.65
N LEU A 146 9.87 -9.65 -0.50
CA LEU A 146 10.81 -10.75 -0.29
C LEU A 146 10.70 -11.33 1.13
N ASP A 147 10.21 -10.54 2.08
CA ASP A 147 9.90 -11.00 3.42
C ASP A 147 8.70 -11.95 3.36
N GLN A 148 8.81 -13.13 3.98
CA GLN A 148 7.82 -14.24 3.94
C GLN A 148 6.46 -13.93 4.62
N LYS A 149 6.10 -12.66 4.80
CA LYS A 149 4.76 -12.29 5.25
C LYS A 149 3.81 -12.53 4.10
N GLU A 150 2.96 -13.55 4.20
CA GLU A 150 2.07 -13.87 3.08
C GLU A 150 0.77 -13.06 3.10
N THR A 151 0.22 -12.74 4.29
CA THR A 151 -1.10 -12.10 4.38
C THR A 151 -1.18 -11.09 5.52
N GLY A 152 -1.97 -10.03 5.29
CA GLY A 152 -2.31 -9.01 6.26
C GLY A 152 -3.84 -8.81 6.34
N SER A 153 -4.26 -7.86 7.19
CA SER A 153 -5.67 -7.48 7.35
C SER A 153 -5.79 -5.97 7.42
N GLY A 154 -6.60 -5.38 6.52
CA GLY A 154 -6.95 -3.96 6.48
C GLY A 154 -5.74 -3.03 6.48
N PRO A 155 -5.12 -2.74 5.32
CA PRO A 155 -3.92 -1.92 5.30
C PRO A 155 -4.21 -0.55 5.92
N HIS A 156 -3.46 -0.21 6.97
CA HIS A 156 -3.59 1.02 7.75
C HIS A 156 -5.02 1.27 8.27
N ARG A 157 -5.72 0.21 8.70
CA ARG A 157 -7.13 0.24 9.12
C ARG A 157 -7.49 1.42 10.03
N ASN A 158 -6.75 1.65 11.12
CA ASN A 158 -7.06 2.74 12.05
C ASN A 158 -7.02 4.13 11.37
N ASN A 159 -6.05 4.34 10.49
CA ASN A 159 -5.90 5.60 9.76
C ASN A 159 -6.98 5.76 8.68
N CYS A 160 -7.35 4.67 8.02
CA CYS A 160 -8.44 4.69 7.07
C CYS A 160 -9.81 4.80 7.76
N ASP A 161 -10.01 4.25 8.94
CA ASP A 161 -11.27 4.49 9.67
C ASP A 161 -11.36 5.96 10.12
N PHE A 162 -10.24 6.60 10.47
CA PHE A 162 -10.18 8.05 10.73
C PHE A 162 -10.59 8.88 9.51
N PHE A 163 -10.10 8.56 8.31
CA PHE A 163 -10.42 9.35 7.11
C PHE A 163 -11.78 9.01 6.48
N ARG A 164 -12.42 7.90 6.85
CA ARG A 164 -13.63 7.38 6.21
C ARG A 164 -14.77 8.41 6.09
N PRO A 165 -15.07 9.25 7.10
CA PRO A 165 -16.14 10.24 7.01
C PRO A 165 -15.90 11.33 5.95
N TYR A 166 -14.66 11.52 5.50
CA TYR A 166 -14.26 12.63 4.62
C TYR A 166 -14.27 12.26 3.13
N PHE A 167 -14.40 10.98 2.79
CA PHE A 167 -14.37 10.51 1.40
C PHE A 167 -15.76 10.28 0.78
N GLY A 168 -16.84 10.55 1.50
CA GLY A 168 -18.19 10.51 0.95
C GLY A 168 -18.70 9.11 0.55
N PHE A 169 -18.02 8.03 0.97
CA PHE A 169 -18.43 6.64 0.72
C PHE A 169 -19.50 6.16 1.71
N GLN A 170 -20.56 6.96 1.93
CA GLN A 170 -21.74 6.50 2.68
C GLN A 170 -22.47 5.43 1.85
#